data_AF-A0AAN7MF54-F1
#
_entry.id   AF-A0AAN7MF54-F1
#
_cell.length_a   1.000
_cell.length_b   1.000
_cell.length_c   1.000
_cell.angle_alpha   90.00
_cell.angle_beta   90.00
_cell.angle_gamma   90.00
#
_symmetry.space_group_name_H-M   'P 1'
#
loop_
_entity.id
_entity.type
_entity.pdbx_description
1 polymer ?
#
loop_
_entity_poly.entity_id
_entity_poly.type
_entity_poly.pdbx_seq_one_letter_code
_entity_poly.pdbx_strand_id
1 'polypeptide(L)'
;MASVQSSALPSSLSKPYITPQLSASLLLKRGKRCSASKRPPTSGPLGKRFFGPRLRGTEGLPRVSQADSHERSKRSLLVQSSLSAVPEKPLGLYDPKFDKDSCGVGFVAELSGECSRKTVTDALEMLVRMSHRGACGCESNTGDGAGILVALPHEFYQEVATENGFELPPPGEYAVGMFFLPTSESRRLESKHVFSKVSESLGHTVLGWRSVPTDNSDLGKSAIQTEPVIEQVFLTPSPRSKVDLERQMYILRRISMVAIRAALNLQHGGVRDFYICSLSSRTVVYKGQLKPVQLKDYYYADLGNERFRSYMALIHSRFSTNTFPTWDRAQPMRVLGHNGEINTLQGNVNWMKAREGLLKCQELGLSKNELKKLLPIVDASSSDSGAFDGVLELLVRAGRSLPEAIMMMIPEAWQNDKNMDPKRKDLYRYFSALLEPWDGPALISCNYLFRY
;
A
#
# COMPACT_ATOMS: atom_id res chain seq x y z
N MET A 1 60.53 -35.54 -14.05
CA MET A 1 59.92 -36.54 -14.96
C MET A 1 58.64 -35.94 -15.52
N ALA A 2 58.62 -35.75 -16.84
CA ALA A 2 57.54 -35.42 -17.79
C ALA A 2 56.34 -34.57 -17.28
N SER A 3 56.05 -33.31 -17.69
CA SER A 3 55.97 -32.65 -19.01
C SER A 3 55.01 -33.30 -20.02
N VAL A 4 54.03 -32.51 -20.50
CA VAL A 4 53.63 -32.32 -21.92
C VAL A 4 52.12 -32.45 -22.25
N GLN A 5 51.58 -31.30 -22.70
CA GLN A 5 50.60 -30.98 -23.79
C GLN A 5 49.10 -31.36 -23.74
N SER A 6 48.26 -30.31 -23.71
CA SER A 6 47.61 -29.69 -24.89
C SER A 6 47.25 -30.59 -26.09
N SER A 7 45.97 -30.74 -26.42
CA SER A 7 45.50 -30.71 -27.82
C SER A 7 44.01 -30.36 -27.92
N ALA A 8 43.69 -29.58 -28.94
CA ALA A 8 42.36 -29.06 -29.28
C ALA A 8 41.71 -29.88 -30.41
N LEU A 9 40.37 -29.98 -30.36
CA LEU A 9 39.35 -30.06 -31.45
C LEU A 9 39.51 -31.11 -32.58
N PRO A 10 38.38 -31.70 -33.06
CA PRO A 10 37.64 -31.04 -34.13
C PRO A 10 36.10 -31.15 -34.08
N SER A 11 35.51 -30.38 -34.99
CA SER A 11 34.12 -30.07 -35.27
C SER A 11 33.32 -31.14 -36.04
N SER A 12 32.00 -30.92 -36.06
CA SER A 12 31.02 -31.24 -37.10
C SER A 12 30.51 -32.68 -37.22
N LEU A 13 29.20 -32.85 -36.94
CA LEU A 13 28.33 -33.82 -37.62
C LEU A 13 26.94 -33.20 -37.76
N SER A 14 26.73 -32.54 -38.90
CA SER A 14 25.44 -32.26 -39.50
C SER A 14 24.94 -33.52 -40.23
N LYS A 15 23.66 -33.86 -40.14
CA LYS A 15 22.84 -34.46 -41.22
C LYS A 15 21.34 -34.48 -40.80
N PRO A 16 20.41 -34.56 -41.76
CA PRO A 16 19.19 -33.74 -41.83
C PRO A 16 17.95 -34.57 -41.45
N TYR A 17 16.74 -33.97 -41.50
CA TYR A 17 15.59 -34.53 -42.26
C TYR A 17 14.32 -33.65 -42.12
N ILE A 18 13.86 -33.19 -43.29
CA ILE A 18 12.47 -33.20 -43.82
C ILE A 18 11.37 -32.39 -43.11
N THR A 19 10.94 -31.35 -43.83
CA THR A 19 9.64 -30.68 -43.78
C THR A 19 8.48 -31.58 -44.22
N PRO A 20 7.29 -31.39 -43.63
CA PRO A 20 6.05 -31.54 -44.39
C PRO A 20 5.28 -30.21 -44.43
N GLN A 21 5.07 -29.71 -45.65
CA GLN A 21 3.97 -28.82 -45.96
C GLN A 21 2.65 -29.57 -45.77
N LEU A 22 1.71 -28.99 -45.03
CA LEU A 22 0.30 -29.40 -45.09
C LEU A 22 -0.56 -28.14 -45.21
N SER A 23 -1.07 -27.97 -46.42
CA SER A 23 -2.21 -27.15 -46.76
C SER A 23 -3.47 -27.76 -46.17
N ALA A 24 -4.27 -26.96 -45.47
CA ALA A 24 -5.64 -27.31 -45.13
C ALA A 24 -6.52 -26.06 -45.22
N SER A 25 -7.22 -25.97 -46.34
CA SER A 25 -8.37 -25.10 -46.57
C SER A 25 -9.51 -25.50 -45.63
N LEU A 26 -10.03 -24.55 -44.85
CA LEU A 26 -11.25 -24.72 -44.07
C LEU A 26 -12.31 -23.71 -44.51
N LEU A 27 -13.39 -24.29 -45.00
CA LEU A 27 -14.61 -23.66 -45.51
C LEU A 27 -15.29 -22.77 -44.47
N LEU A 28 -15.51 -21.50 -44.82
CA LEU A 28 -16.49 -20.64 -44.14
C LEU A 28 -17.92 -21.14 -44.45
N LYS A 29 -18.58 -21.77 -43.47
CA LYS A 29 -20.03 -21.94 -43.47
C LYS A 29 -20.70 -20.70 -42.86
N ARG A 30 -21.36 -19.92 -43.72
CA ARG A 30 -22.35 -18.88 -43.37
C ARG A 30 -23.61 -19.54 -42.79
N GLY A 31 -24.05 -19.08 -41.63
CA GLY A 31 -25.33 -19.44 -41.00
C GLY A 31 -25.93 -18.25 -40.25
N LYS A 32 -27.14 -17.87 -40.65
CA LYS A 32 -27.95 -16.69 -40.30
C LYS A 32 -28.27 -16.51 -38.80
N ARG A 33 -28.46 -15.26 -38.37
CA ARG A 33 -29.56 -14.75 -37.49
C ARG A 33 -29.54 -13.21 -37.51
N CYS A 34 -30.40 -12.59 -38.33
CA CYS A 34 -31.68 -11.95 -37.96
C CYS A 34 -31.52 -10.69 -37.09
N SER A 35 -31.60 -9.54 -37.78
CA SER A 35 -31.78 -8.20 -37.24
C SER A 35 -33.25 -7.94 -36.91
N ALA A 36 -33.50 -7.23 -35.80
CA ALA A 36 -34.77 -6.56 -35.55
C ALA A 36 -34.47 -5.13 -35.10
N SER A 37 -34.72 -4.19 -36.00
CA SER A 37 -34.70 -2.75 -35.76
C SER A 37 -36.08 -2.29 -35.27
N LYS A 38 -36.11 -1.45 -34.24
CA LYS A 38 -37.26 -0.57 -33.95
C LYS A 38 -36.73 0.85 -33.72
N ARG A 39 -36.99 1.74 -34.68
CA ARG A 39 -37.04 3.20 -34.49
C ARG A 39 -38.49 3.58 -34.17
N PRO A 40 -38.74 4.68 -33.44
CA PRO A 40 -39.96 5.47 -33.63
C PRO A 40 -39.70 6.71 -34.50
N PRO A 41 -40.75 7.31 -35.09
CA PRO A 41 -40.65 8.22 -36.23
C PRO A 41 -40.74 9.71 -35.85
N THR A 42 -40.36 10.56 -36.80
CA THR A 42 -40.47 12.03 -36.77
C THR A 42 -41.56 12.55 -37.71
N SER A 43 -42.02 13.79 -37.43
CA SER A 43 -42.90 14.74 -38.18
C SER A 43 -44.38 14.75 -37.72
N GLY A 44 -45.07 15.88 -37.50
CA GLY A 44 -44.88 17.28 -37.92
C GLY A 44 -45.77 18.29 -37.11
N PRO A 45 -46.10 19.50 -37.62
CA PRO A 45 -45.92 20.81 -36.95
C PRO A 45 -47.21 21.56 -36.52
N LEU A 46 -47.04 22.77 -35.92
CA LEU A 46 -47.97 23.90 -35.61
C LEU A 46 -47.91 24.25 -34.10
N GLY A 47 -47.78 25.47 -33.58
CA GLY A 47 -47.65 26.84 -34.08
C GLY A 47 -47.93 27.82 -32.92
N LYS A 48 -47.10 28.88 -32.80
CA LYS A 48 -47.36 30.23 -32.22
C LYS A 48 -47.43 30.46 -30.68
N ARG A 49 -46.42 31.21 -30.18
CA ARG A 49 -46.45 32.55 -29.48
C ARG A 49 -45.31 32.63 -28.44
N PHE A 50 -44.20 33.38 -28.64
CA PHE A 50 -43.97 34.82 -28.35
C PHE A 50 -44.30 35.19 -26.87
N PHE A 51 -43.45 35.80 -26.02
CA PHE A 51 -42.38 36.81 -26.12
C PHE A 51 -41.41 36.71 -24.91
N GLY A 52 -40.15 37.14 -25.05
CA GLY A 52 -39.29 37.57 -23.92
C GLY A 52 -39.48 39.08 -23.61
N PRO A 53 -38.45 39.78 -23.11
CA PRO A 53 -37.90 39.80 -21.75
C PRO A 53 -37.99 41.22 -21.12
N ARG A 54 -37.65 41.43 -19.83
CA ARG A 54 -37.01 42.69 -19.34
C ARG A 54 -36.57 42.71 -17.87
N LEU A 55 -35.44 43.41 -17.69
CA LEU A 55 -34.72 43.80 -16.48
C LEU A 55 -35.43 44.90 -15.66
N ARG A 56 -35.18 44.96 -14.35
CA ARG A 56 -34.93 46.21 -13.58
C ARG A 56 -34.36 45.89 -12.19
N GLY A 57 -33.26 46.55 -11.82
CA GLY A 57 -32.76 46.62 -10.44
C GLY A 57 -33.22 47.90 -9.74
N THR A 58 -32.97 48.00 -8.44
CA THR A 58 -32.52 49.20 -7.69
C THR A 58 -32.27 48.88 -6.21
N GLU A 59 -31.38 49.67 -5.63
CA GLU A 59 -30.68 49.58 -4.34
C GLU A 59 -31.54 49.85 -3.08
N GLY A 60 -31.00 49.50 -1.91
CA GLY A 60 -31.47 49.96 -0.59
C GLY A 60 -30.78 49.30 0.60
N LEU A 61 -29.73 49.95 1.13
CA LEU A 61 -29.18 49.79 2.51
C LEU A 61 -29.76 50.94 3.39
N PRO A 62 -29.61 50.98 4.74
CA PRO A 62 -29.13 49.99 5.73
C PRO A 62 -30.03 49.86 6.99
N ARG A 63 -29.77 48.89 7.88
CA ARG A 63 -30.11 49.02 9.31
C ARG A 63 -29.12 48.27 10.20
N VAL A 64 -28.51 49.01 11.13
CA VAL A 64 -27.57 48.57 12.16
C VAL A 64 -28.34 48.13 13.40
N SER A 65 -27.98 46.99 14.01
CA SER A 65 -28.07 46.81 15.47
C SER A 65 -27.23 45.61 15.94
N GLN A 66 -26.20 45.96 16.71
CA GLN A 66 -25.48 45.29 17.79
C GLN A 66 -25.51 43.76 17.95
N ALA A 67 -24.27 43.23 17.93
CA ALA A 67 -23.67 42.19 18.77
C ALA A 67 -24.57 41.42 19.75
N ASP A 68 -24.52 40.08 19.64
CA ASP A 68 -24.25 39.25 20.81
C ASP A 68 -23.43 38.02 20.45
N SER A 69 -22.48 37.74 21.33
CA SER A 69 -21.37 36.81 21.22
C SER A 69 -21.79 35.34 21.40
N HIS A 70 -21.40 34.46 20.46
CA HIS A 70 -20.82 33.13 20.70
C HIS A 70 -20.77 32.31 19.39
N GLU A 71 -19.99 32.77 18.40
CA GLU A 71 -19.53 31.87 17.32
C GLU A 71 -18.08 31.50 17.58
N ARG A 72 -17.88 30.32 18.19
CA ARG A 72 -16.63 29.57 18.05
C ARG A 72 -16.41 29.38 16.56
N SER A 73 -15.50 30.17 15.99
CA SER A 73 -15.01 30.04 14.63
C SER A 73 -14.71 28.57 14.35
N LYS A 74 -15.54 27.92 13.54
CA LYS A 74 -15.20 26.67 12.85
C LYS A 74 -14.07 27.03 11.88
N ARG A 75 -12.84 27.13 12.38
CA ARG A 75 -11.65 27.14 11.53
C ARG A 75 -11.77 25.91 10.64
N SER A 76 -11.86 26.14 9.34
CA SER A 76 -12.18 25.11 8.38
C SER A 76 -11.14 23.99 8.49
N LEU A 77 -11.59 22.78 8.83
CA LEU A 77 -10.77 21.56 8.86
C LEU A 77 -10.49 21.06 7.43
N LEU A 78 -10.23 21.98 6.49
CA LEU A 78 -9.95 21.64 5.11
C LEU A 78 -8.53 21.04 5.02
N VAL A 79 -8.40 19.99 4.20
CA VAL A 79 -7.10 19.42 3.85
C VAL A 79 -6.28 20.50 3.14
N GLN A 80 -5.13 20.87 3.70
CA GLN A 80 -4.27 21.91 3.12
C GLN A 80 -3.37 21.36 2.00
N SER A 81 -2.87 20.14 2.18
CA SER A 81 -2.10 19.39 1.18
C SER A 81 -2.49 17.92 1.26
N SER A 82 -2.72 17.31 0.10
CA SER A 82 -3.03 15.90 -0.06
C SER A 82 -1.75 15.09 -0.24
N LEU A 83 -1.72 13.84 0.23
CA LEU A 83 -0.66 12.85 -0.09
C LEU A 83 -0.65 12.48 -1.58
N SER A 84 -1.69 12.89 -2.32
CA SER A 84 -1.94 12.52 -3.71
C SER A 84 -2.51 13.68 -4.51
N ALA A 85 -1.94 13.92 -5.69
CA ALA A 85 -2.52 14.78 -6.71
C ALA A 85 -3.44 14.02 -7.69
N VAL A 86 -3.65 12.71 -7.48
CA VAL A 86 -4.51 11.89 -8.34
C VAL A 86 -5.96 12.39 -8.21
N PRO A 87 -6.64 12.72 -9.32
CA PRO A 87 -8.03 13.16 -9.26
C PRO A 87 -8.93 12.02 -8.75
N GLU A 88 -9.89 12.30 -7.87
CA GLU A 88 -10.82 11.29 -7.33
C GLU A 88 -11.85 10.80 -8.36
N LYS A 89 -12.07 11.58 -9.41
CA LYS A 89 -13.03 11.31 -10.50
C LYS A 89 -12.30 11.32 -11.83
N PRO A 90 -12.83 10.65 -12.87
CA PRO A 90 -12.25 10.69 -14.19
C PRO A 90 -12.03 12.14 -14.65
N LEU A 91 -10.81 12.44 -15.10
CA LEU A 91 -10.41 13.75 -15.59
C LEU A 91 -9.96 13.60 -17.04
N GLY A 92 -10.82 13.99 -17.98
CA GLY A 92 -10.60 13.73 -19.40
C GLY A 92 -10.62 12.22 -19.71
N LEU A 93 -9.55 11.70 -20.32
CA LEU A 93 -9.40 10.27 -20.63
C LEU A 93 -8.78 9.46 -19.47
N TYR A 94 -8.31 10.12 -18.41
CA TYR A 94 -7.75 9.44 -17.24
C TYR A 94 -8.87 9.04 -16.28
N ASP A 95 -8.98 7.74 -15.98
CA ASP A 95 -9.83 7.20 -14.91
C ASP A 95 -8.93 6.51 -13.87
N PRO A 96 -8.92 6.95 -12.60
CA PRO A 96 -8.13 6.34 -11.52
C PRO A 96 -8.37 4.84 -11.34
N LYS A 97 -9.50 4.32 -11.82
CA LYS A 97 -9.83 2.89 -11.75
C LYS A 97 -8.99 2.01 -12.68
N PHE A 98 -8.38 2.60 -13.71
CA PHE A 98 -7.47 1.91 -14.63
C PHE A 98 -6.00 2.16 -14.28
N ASP A 99 -5.70 2.66 -13.08
CA ASP A 99 -4.34 2.86 -12.64
C ASP A 99 -3.62 1.51 -12.46
N LYS A 100 -2.42 1.41 -13.06
CA LYS A 100 -1.60 0.20 -13.10
C LYS A 100 -0.19 0.53 -12.64
N ASP A 101 0.40 -0.41 -11.91
CA ASP A 101 1.77 -0.32 -11.45
C ASP A 101 2.57 -1.56 -11.91
N SER A 102 3.85 -1.36 -12.22
CA SER A 102 4.84 -2.42 -12.48
C SER A 102 6.15 -1.95 -11.87
N CYS A 103 7.01 -2.80 -11.32
CA CYS A 103 7.95 -2.36 -10.28
C CYS A 103 9.22 -3.21 -10.26
N GLY A 104 10.24 -2.73 -9.54
CA GLY A 104 11.31 -3.57 -9.01
C GLY A 104 11.02 -3.92 -7.55
N VAL A 105 11.21 -5.17 -7.16
CA VAL A 105 11.14 -5.59 -5.76
C VAL A 105 12.32 -6.52 -5.47
N GLY A 106 12.87 -6.40 -4.27
CA GLY A 106 14.03 -7.17 -3.86
C GLY A 106 14.00 -7.45 -2.36
N PHE A 107 14.75 -8.48 -1.96
CA PHE A 107 14.84 -8.91 -0.57
C PHE A 107 16.27 -9.34 -0.24
N VAL A 108 16.77 -8.93 0.92
CA VAL A 108 18.02 -9.39 1.52
C VAL A 108 17.68 -9.89 2.92
N ALA A 109 18.19 -11.07 3.28
CA ALA A 109 18.06 -11.58 4.64
C ALA A 109 19.33 -12.31 5.07
N GLU A 110 19.64 -12.15 6.35
CA GLU A 110 20.64 -12.91 7.07
C GLU A 110 19.98 -14.15 7.68
N LEU A 111 20.47 -15.33 7.33
CA LEU A 111 19.87 -16.60 7.75
C LEU A 111 20.13 -16.91 9.23
N SER A 112 21.20 -16.35 9.80
CA SER A 112 21.47 -16.46 11.25
C SER A 112 20.47 -15.65 12.09
N GLY A 113 19.76 -14.69 11.47
CA GLY A 113 18.89 -13.75 12.18
C GLY A 113 19.63 -12.61 12.88
N GLU A 114 20.97 -12.53 12.76
CA GLU A 114 21.76 -11.46 13.35
C GLU A 114 21.61 -10.14 12.58
N CYS A 115 21.37 -9.05 13.29
CA CYS A 115 21.26 -7.73 12.67
C CYS A 115 22.63 -7.26 12.15
N SER A 116 22.69 -6.91 10.87
CA SER A 116 23.90 -6.39 10.25
C SER A 116 23.62 -5.07 9.54
N ARG A 117 24.62 -4.17 9.56
CA ARG A 117 24.58 -2.95 8.74
C ARG A 117 24.64 -3.30 7.26
N LYS A 118 25.38 -4.36 6.93
CA LYS A 118 25.57 -4.85 5.55
C LYS A 118 24.24 -5.16 4.86
N THR A 119 23.29 -5.77 5.58
CA THR A 119 21.96 -6.10 5.05
C THR A 119 21.23 -4.84 4.55
N VAL A 120 21.32 -3.74 5.31
CA VAL A 120 20.68 -2.47 4.95
C VAL A 120 21.40 -1.83 3.77
N THR A 121 22.74 -1.80 3.78
CA THR A 121 23.53 -1.20 2.69
C THR A 121 23.38 -1.96 1.39
N ASP A 122 23.37 -3.30 1.42
CA ASP A 122 23.15 -4.15 0.25
C ASP A 122 21.75 -3.95 -0.34
N ALA A 123 20.73 -3.82 0.53
CA ALA A 123 19.37 -3.58 0.09
C ALA A 123 19.19 -2.19 -0.54
N LEU A 124 19.82 -1.15 0.02
CA LEU A 124 19.84 0.19 -0.57
C LEU A 124 20.58 0.21 -1.92
N GLU A 125 21.72 -0.48 -2.03
CA GLU A 125 22.45 -0.63 -3.29
C GLU A 125 21.61 -1.38 -4.33
N MET A 126 20.92 -2.45 -3.94
CA MET A 126 19.99 -3.17 -4.80
C MET A 126 18.85 -2.26 -5.29
N LEU A 127 18.28 -1.43 -4.41
CA LEU A 127 17.26 -0.46 -4.76
C LEU A 127 17.78 0.56 -5.79
N VAL A 128 18.97 1.13 -5.56
CA VAL A 128 19.65 2.05 -6.51
C VAL A 128 19.80 1.39 -7.88
N ARG A 129 20.20 0.12 -7.93
CA ARG A 129 20.34 -0.64 -9.19
C ARG A 129 19.02 -0.90 -9.90
N MET A 130 17.88 -0.79 -9.22
CA MET A 130 16.54 -0.88 -9.82
C MET A 130 16.05 0.43 -10.45
N SER A 131 16.85 1.51 -10.44
CA SER A 131 16.46 2.81 -11.00
C SER A 131 16.07 2.74 -12.48
N HIS A 132 16.69 1.84 -13.27
CA HIS A 132 16.33 1.63 -14.67
C HIS A 132 14.94 1.00 -14.88
N ARG A 133 14.31 0.50 -13.81
CA ARG A 133 12.95 -0.07 -13.80
C ARG A 133 11.91 0.86 -13.17
N GLY A 134 12.35 1.97 -12.59
CA GLY A 134 11.47 3.01 -12.06
C GLY A 134 11.08 3.99 -13.18
N ALA A 135 9.88 4.56 -13.09
CA ALA A 135 9.52 5.70 -13.92
C ALA A 135 10.02 6.96 -13.21
N CYS A 136 10.52 7.90 -14.00
CA CYS A 136 10.55 9.29 -13.57
C CYS A 136 9.18 9.88 -13.90
N GLY A 137 8.60 10.65 -13.00
CA GLY A 137 7.37 11.39 -13.23
C GLY A 137 7.55 12.48 -14.29
N CYS A 138 6.63 13.45 -14.33
CA CYS A 138 6.72 14.59 -15.25
C CYS A 138 7.97 15.46 -15.03
N GLU A 139 8.59 15.39 -13.86
CA GLU A 139 9.84 16.07 -13.48
C GLU A 139 10.98 15.04 -13.35
N SER A 140 12.20 15.40 -13.76
CA SER A 140 13.38 14.52 -13.72
C SER A 140 13.80 14.10 -12.31
N ASN A 141 13.34 14.84 -11.29
CA ASN A 141 13.63 14.59 -9.88
C ASN A 141 12.41 14.16 -9.04
N THR A 142 11.33 13.73 -9.71
CA THR A 142 10.19 13.07 -9.07
C THR A 142 10.15 11.60 -9.46
N GLY A 143 10.12 10.71 -8.47
CA GLY A 143 9.89 9.27 -8.68
C GLY A 143 8.47 8.87 -8.29
N ASP A 144 8.00 7.74 -8.83
CA ASP A 144 6.64 7.24 -8.55
C ASP A 144 6.48 6.62 -7.16
N GLY A 145 7.59 6.27 -6.54
CA GLY A 145 7.66 5.75 -5.19
C GLY A 145 8.85 4.82 -4.99
N ALA A 146 9.52 4.94 -3.86
CA ALA A 146 10.56 4.00 -3.44
C ALA A 146 10.48 3.79 -1.93
N GLY A 147 10.94 2.63 -1.48
CA GLY A 147 10.97 2.34 -0.05
C GLY A 147 11.74 1.10 0.33
N ILE A 148 11.94 0.98 1.64
CA ILE A 148 12.59 -0.12 2.33
C ILE A 148 11.78 -0.48 3.58
N LEU A 149 11.55 -1.77 3.79
CA LEU A 149 11.06 -2.36 5.02
C LEU A 149 12.22 -3.10 5.67
N VAL A 150 12.46 -2.83 6.95
CA VAL A 150 13.51 -3.50 7.74
C VAL A 150 12.93 -4.06 9.03
N ALA A 151 13.67 -4.96 9.68
CA ALA A 151 13.43 -5.26 11.08
C ALA A 151 13.76 -4.02 11.94
N LEU A 152 13.14 -3.88 13.12
CA LEU A 152 13.37 -2.72 13.98
C LEU A 152 14.86 -2.64 14.40
N PRO A 153 15.58 -1.55 14.06
CA PRO A 153 16.97 -1.34 14.47
C PRO A 153 17.04 -0.87 15.93
N HIS A 154 16.97 -1.82 16.88
CA HIS A 154 16.87 -1.50 18.31
C HIS A 154 17.99 -0.60 18.83
N GLU A 155 19.25 -0.89 18.51
CA GLU A 155 20.42 -0.10 18.97
C GLU A 155 20.30 1.37 18.56
N PHE A 156 19.85 1.63 17.33
CA PHE A 156 19.57 2.98 16.83
C PHE A 156 18.39 3.64 17.55
N TYR A 157 17.28 2.91 17.73
CA TYR A 157 16.10 3.46 18.37
C TYR A 157 16.29 3.75 19.86
N GLN A 158 17.16 3.03 20.56
CA GLN A 158 17.47 3.30 21.95
C GLN A 158 18.15 4.68 22.13
N GLU A 159 19.12 5.01 21.27
CA GLU A 159 19.81 6.30 21.25
C GLU A 159 18.84 7.43 20.95
N VAL A 160 18.07 7.26 19.87
CA VAL A 160 17.05 8.21 19.43
C VAL A 160 15.95 8.43 20.47
N ALA A 161 15.49 7.39 21.15
CA ALA A 161 14.51 7.52 22.22
C ALA A 161 15.04 8.37 23.37
N THR A 162 16.30 8.14 23.76
CA THR A 162 16.99 8.89 24.80
C THR A 162 17.13 10.37 24.43
N GLU A 163 17.53 10.67 23.19
CA GLU A 163 17.59 12.04 22.65
C GLU A 163 16.21 12.73 22.67
N ASN A 164 15.14 11.96 22.44
CA ASN A 164 13.76 12.43 22.46
C ASN A 164 13.13 12.45 23.87
N GLY A 165 13.90 12.14 24.91
CA GLY A 165 13.49 12.29 26.31
C GLY A 165 12.62 11.17 26.87
N PHE A 166 12.68 9.95 26.30
CA PHE A 166 12.01 8.77 26.86
C PHE A 166 12.88 7.52 26.80
N GLU A 167 12.64 6.59 27.73
CA GLU A 167 13.33 5.31 27.75
C GLU A 167 12.63 4.29 26.84
N LEU A 168 13.43 3.53 26.09
CA LEU A 168 12.92 2.48 25.22
C LEU A 168 13.07 1.10 25.89
N PRO A 169 12.00 0.31 26.02
CA PRO A 169 12.08 -1.06 26.49
C PRO A 169 12.93 -1.98 25.60
N PRO A 170 13.29 -3.18 26.08
CA PRO A 170 13.98 -4.19 25.27
C PRO A 170 13.19 -4.62 24.01
N PRO A 171 13.86 -5.20 22.99
CA PRO A 171 13.20 -5.72 21.80
C PRO A 171 12.04 -6.67 22.14
N GLY A 172 10.90 -6.49 21.47
CA GLY A 172 9.68 -7.27 21.70
C GLY A 172 8.76 -6.70 22.79
N GLU A 173 9.21 -5.74 23.58
CA GLU A 173 8.40 -5.04 24.60
C GLU A 173 7.96 -3.64 24.18
N TYR A 174 8.25 -3.25 22.94
CA TYR A 174 7.77 -1.99 22.36
C TYR A 174 7.39 -2.18 20.89
N ALA A 175 6.61 -1.24 20.38
CA ALA A 175 6.30 -1.12 18.97
C ALA A 175 6.60 0.29 18.46
N VAL A 176 6.89 0.36 17.16
CA VAL A 176 7.14 1.61 16.45
C VAL A 176 6.10 1.76 15.35
N GLY A 177 5.48 2.94 15.30
CA GLY A 177 4.62 3.33 14.21
C GLY A 177 5.29 4.40 13.35
N MET A 178 5.24 4.25 12.02
CA MET A 178 5.69 5.26 11.07
C MET A 178 4.47 5.93 10.44
N PHE A 179 4.35 7.25 10.60
CA PHE A 179 3.18 8.02 10.22
C PHE A 179 3.52 9.07 9.18
N PHE A 180 2.65 9.19 8.18
CA PHE A 180 2.49 10.38 7.37
C PHE A 180 1.34 11.19 7.95
N LEU A 181 1.68 12.36 8.51
CA LEU A 181 0.75 13.26 9.16
C LEU A 181 0.48 14.50 8.31
N PRO A 182 -0.66 15.18 8.53
CA PRO A 182 -0.98 16.42 7.85
C PRO A 182 0.09 17.50 8.06
N THR A 183 0.33 18.31 7.02
CA THR A 183 1.19 19.51 7.10
C THR A 183 0.58 20.58 8.00
N SER A 184 -0.74 20.69 8.02
CA SER A 184 -1.47 21.54 8.95
C SER A 184 -1.22 21.10 10.40
N GLU A 185 -0.64 21.99 11.20
CA GLU A 185 -0.35 21.72 12.61
C GLU A 185 -1.60 21.32 13.40
N SER A 186 -2.72 22.02 13.19
CA SER A 186 -3.98 21.70 13.88
C SER A 186 -4.47 20.27 13.61
N ARG A 187 -4.46 19.84 12.34
CA ARG A 187 -4.87 18.50 11.92
C ARG A 187 -3.85 17.44 12.37
N ARG A 188 -2.56 17.78 12.38
CA ARG A 188 -1.49 16.93 12.90
C ARG A 188 -1.67 16.66 14.40
N LEU A 189 -1.88 17.70 15.19
CA LEU A 189 -2.13 17.57 16.63
C LEU A 189 -3.42 16.77 16.92
N GLU A 190 -4.49 17.00 16.16
CA GLU A 190 -5.72 16.21 16.29
C GLU A 190 -5.47 14.72 15.94
N SER A 191 -4.69 14.43 14.90
CA SER A 191 -4.32 13.05 14.54
C SER A 191 -3.57 12.34 15.67
N LYS A 192 -2.59 13.02 16.27
CA LYS A 192 -1.81 12.50 17.40
C LYS A 192 -2.68 12.32 18.64
N HIS A 193 -3.55 13.27 18.93
CA HIS A 193 -4.49 13.21 20.06
C HIS A 193 -5.47 12.04 19.94
N VAL A 194 -6.07 11.85 18.78
CA VAL A 194 -6.97 10.73 18.52
C VAL A 194 -6.22 9.40 18.60
N PHE A 195 -5.00 9.32 18.05
CA PHE A 195 -4.16 8.13 18.19
C PHE A 195 -3.87 7.80 19.66
N SER A 196 -3.48 8.78 20.47
CA SER A 196 -3.22 8.59 21.90
C SER A 196 -4.47 8.10 22.63
N LYS A 197 -5.64 8.73 22.40
CA LYS A 197 -6.91 8.29 23.00
C LYS A 197 -7.28 6.86 22.64
N VAL A 198 -7.12 6.47 21.37
CA VAL A 198 -7.40 5.09 20.94
C VAL A 198 -6.42 4.13 21.59
N SER A 199 -5.13 4.47 21.62
CA SER A 199 -4.07 3.69 22.27
C SER A 199 -4.38 3.44 23.75
N GLU A 200 -4.69 4.49 24.50
CA GLU A 200 -5.08 4.43 25.91
C GLU A 200 -6.35 3.58 26.11
N SER A 201 -7.36 3.76 25.25
CA SER A 201 -8.61 2.99 25.33
C SER A 201 -8.38 1.48 25.19
N LEU A 202 -7.40 1.09 24.36
CA LEU A 202 -6.98 -0.30 24.16
C LEU A 202 -5.92 -0.74 25.19
N GLY A 203 -5.35 0.19 25.97
CA GLY A 203 -4.47 -0.05 27.11
C GLY A 203 -3.00 0.00 26.81
N HIS A 204 -2.64 0.52 25.62
CA HIS A 204 -1.27 0.82 25.26
C HIS A 204 -0.82 2.12 25.92
N THR A 205 0.47 2.20 26.24
CA THR A 205 1.08 3.45 26.71
C THR A 205 1.93 4.03 25.59
N VAL A 206 1.64 5.25 25.16
CA VAL A 206 2.50 5.99 24.22
C VAL A 206 3.68 6.55 25.00
N LEU A 207 4.89 6.12 24.64
CA LEU A 207 6.14 6.57 25.25
C LEU A 207 6.53 7.96 24.74
N GLY A 208 6.41 8.16 23.42
CA GLY A 208 6.80 9.43 22.81
C GLY A 208 6.57 9.45 21.31
N TRP A 209 6.58 10.68 20.77
CA TRP A 209 6.61 10.93 19.34
C TRP A 209 7.97 11.49 18.95
N ARG A 210 8.44 11.11 17.77
CA ARG A 210 9.70 11.56 17.18
C ARG A 210 9.44 12.11 15.79
N SER A 211 9.89 13.32 15.51
CA SER A 211 9.99 13.80 14.13
C SER A 211 11.14 13.07 13.43
N VAL A 212 10.88 12.44 12.30
CA VAL A 212 11.93 11.78 11.51
C VAL A 212 12.65 12.87 10.71
N PRO A 213 13.97 13.05 10.86
CA PRO A 213 14.70 14.02 10.06
C PRO A 213 14.71 13.61 8.59
N THR A 214 14.33 14.55 7.72
CA THR A 214 14.32 14.35 6.27
C THR A 214 15.04 15.48 5.52
N ASP A 215 15.55 15.18 4.34
CA ASP A 215 16.14 16.17 3.42
C ASP A 215 15.38 16.15 2.08
N ASN A 216 14.56 17.18 1.85
CA ASN A 216 13.76 17.32 0.64
C ASN A 216 14.41 18.17 -0.46
N SER A 217 15.69 18.53 -0.32
CA SER A 217 16.39 19.45 -1.23
C SER A 217 16.47 18.95 -2.69
N ASP A 218 16.56 17.65 -2.91
CA ASP A 218 16.59 17.03 -4.26
C ASP A 218 15.21 16.69 -4.82
N LEU A 219 14.11 16.92 -4.07
CA LEU A 219 12.77 16.53 -4.52
C LEU A 219 12.21 17.46 -5.60
N GLY A 220 11.48 16.87 -6.55
CA GLY A 220 10.69 17.64 -7.51
C GLY A 220 9.52 18.37 -6.85
N LYS A 221 9.05 19.46 -7.47
CA LYS A 221 8.00 20.32 -6.90
C LYS A 221 6.72 19.53 -6.64
N SER A 222 6.40 18.59 -7.52
CA SER A 222 5.24 17.71 -7.39
C SER A 222 5.30 16.85 -6.12
N ALA A 223 6.47 16.31 -5.76
CA ALA A 223 6.65 15.53 -4.53
C ALA A 223 6.64 16.41 -3.27
N ILE A 224 7.25 17.59 -3.33
CA ILE A 224 7.26 18.57 -2.22
C ILE A 224 5.83 19.06 -1.92
N GLN A 225 5.01 19.30 -2.94
CA GLN A 225 3.63 19.78 -2.74
C GLN A 225 2.76 18.81 -1.95
N THR A 226 3.03 17.51 -2.05
CA THR A 226 2.28 16.42 -1.41
C THR A 226 3.03 15.79 -0.22
N GLU A 227 4.19 16.34 0.14
CA GLU A 227 5.05 15.82 1.20
C GLU A 227 4.35 15.89 2.57
N PRO A 228 4.21 14.75 3.28
CA PRO A 228 3.66 14.73 4.62
C PRO A 228 4.68 15.14 5.68
N VAL A 229 4.18 15.47 6.87
CA VAL A 229 5.04 15.48 8.06
C VAL A 229 5.25 14.05 8.52
N ILE A 230 6.51 13.63 8.61
CA ILE A 230 6.87 12.25 8.92
C ILE A 230 7.26 12.15 10.39
N GLU A 231 6.46 11.40 11.16
CA GLU A 231 6.73 11.17 12.58
C GLU A 231 6.66 9.68 12.91
N GLN A 232 7.45 9.29 13.91
CA GLN A 232 7.39 8.00 14.56
C GLN A 232 6.71 8.10 15.92
N VAL A 233 5.98 7.06 16.29
CA VAL A 233 5.42 6.90 17.64
C VAL A 233 5.95 5.61 18.26
N PHE A 234 6.36 5.71 19.52
CA PHE A 234 6.84 4.59 20.32
C PHE A 234 5.82 4.26 21.39
N LEU A 235 5.51 2.98 21.59
CA LEU A 235 4.52 2.56 22.57
C LEU A 235 4.78 1.15 23.11
N THR A 236 4.22 0.87 24.28
CA THR A 236 4.29 -0.44 24.95
C THR A 236 3.03 -1.28 24.70
N PRO A 237 3.14 -2.62 24.82
CA PRO A 237 1.99 -3.51 24.77
C PRO A 237 0.95 -3.16 25.82
N SER A 238 -0.31 -3.49 25.53
CA SER A 238 -1.37 -3.46 26.52
C SER A 238 -1.28 -4.72 27.37
N PRO A 239 -1.06 -4.63 28.70
CA PRO A 239 -1.05 -5.81 29.57
C PRO A 239 -2.44 -6.44 29.69
N ARG A 240 -3.49 -5.74 29.25
CA ARG A 240 -4.88 -6.22 29.25
C ARG A 240 -5.16 -7.17 28.09
N SER A 241 -4.34 -7.14 27.05
CA SER A 241 -4.54 -7.95 25.85
C SER A 241 -4.00 -9.35 26.03
N LYS A 242 -4.75 -10.34 25.53
CA LYS A 242 -4.37 -11.76 25.54
C LYS A 242 -3.70 -12.21 24.25
N VAL A 243 -3.63 -11.35 23.24
CA VAL A 243 -2.98 -11.64 21.96
C VAL A 243 -1.57 -11.04 21.93
N ASP A 244 -0.70 -11.60 21.10
CA ASP A 244 0.66 -11.09 20.92
C ASP A 244 0.69 -9.64 20.45
N LEU A 245 1.82 -8.96 20.70
CA LEU A 245 1.98 -7.54 20.44
C LEU A 245 1.73 -7.18 18.96
N GLU A 246 2.08 -8.03 18.01
CA GLU A 246 1.84 -7.73 16.60
C GLU A 246 0.34 -7.72 16.24
N ARG A 247 -0.44 -8.63 16.82
CA ARG A 247 -1.91 -8.60 16.68
C ARG A 247 -2.52 -7.38 17.37
N GLN A 248 -1.98 -6.98 18.52
CA GLN A 248 -2.39 -5.73 19.18
C GLN A 248 -2.13 -4.53 18.27
N MET A 249 -0.95 -4.45 17.66
CA MET A 249 -0.57 -3.36 16.75
C MET A 249 -1.41 -3.34 15.47
N TYR A 250 -1.77 -4.50 14.93
CA TYR A 250 -2.76 -4.59 13.87
C TYR A 250 -4.10 -3.97 14.29
N ILE A 251 -4.66 -4.39 15.43
CA ILE A 251 -5.95 -3.89 15.93
C ILE A 251 -5.88 -2.38 16.17
N LEU A 252 -4.85 -1.90 16.88
CA LEU A 252 -4.63 -0.50 17.17
C LEU A 252 -4.53 0.31 15.88
N ARG A 253 -3.72 -0.11 14.91
CA ARG A 253 -3.57 0.61 13.64
C ARG A 253 -4.90 0.73 12.91
N ARG A 254 -5.65 -0.36 12.80
CA ARG A 254 -6.93 -0.40 12.08
C ARG A 254 -7.96 0.52 12.72
N ILE A 255 -8.12 0.45 14.04
CA ILE A 255 -9.08 1.29 14.78
C ILE A 255 -8.64 2.76 14.73
N SER A 256 -7.35 3.05 14.92
CA SER A 256 -6.81 4.41 14.85
C SER A 256 -6.99 5.03 13.46
N MET A 257 -6.77 4.27 12.38
CA MET A 257 -7.00 4.78 11.02
C MET A 257 -8.45 5.19 10.80
N VAL A 258 -9.42 4.40 11.27
CA VAL A 258 -10.85 4.72 11.17
C VAL A 258 -11.18 5.96 12.02
N ALA A 259 -10.71 6.00 13.27
CA ALA A 259 -10.99 7.10 14.20
C ALA A 259 -10.39 8.43 13.74
N ILE A 260 -9.14 8.43 13.28
CA ILE A 260 -8.44 9.64 12.81
C ILE A 260 -9.11 10.16 11.54
N ARG A 261 -9.47 9.28 10.59
CA ARG A 261 -10.23 9.70 9.40
C ARG A 261 -11.54 10.38 9.75
N ALA A 262 -12.29 9.83 10.70
CA ALA A 262 -13.53 10.43 11.17
C ALA A 262 -13.29 11.79 11.83
N ALA A 263 -12.30 11.91 12.73
CA ALA A 263 -11.97 13.16 13.42
C ALA A 263 -11.51 14.26 12.45
N LEU A 264 -10.76 13.88 11.41
CA LEU A 264 -10.27 14.77 10.37
C LEU A 264 -11.31 15.09 9.28
N ASN A 265 -12.54 14.58 9.40
CA ASN A 265 -13.62 14.69 8.41
C ASN A 265 -13.19 14.21 7.00
N LEU A 266 -12.33 13.20 6.94
CA LEU A 266 -11.90 12.59 5.69
C LEU A 266 -12.99 11.67 5.16
N GLN A 267 -13.54 11.99 4.00
CA GLN A 267 -14.55 11.17 3.34
C GLN A 267 -13.94 9.84 2.87
N HIS A 268 -14.73 8.76 2.89
CA HIS A 268 -14.27 7.47 2.37
C HIS A 268 -14.06 7.58 0.85
N GLY A 269 -12.83 7.35 0.40
CA GLY A 269 -12.42 7.58 -0.99
C GLY A 269 -12.08 9.02 -1.35
N GLY A 270 -12.07 9.94 -0.37
CA GLY A 270 -11.67 11.33 -0.57
C GLY A 270 -10.17 11.59 -0.32
N VAL A 271 -9.76 12.84 -0.51
CA VAL A 271 -8.40 13.39 -0.28
C VAL A 271 -7.84 12.92 1.06
N ARG A 272 -6.62 12.37 1.04
CA ARG A 272 -5.94 11.86 2.23
C ARG A 272 -4.73 12.72 2.52
N ASP A 273 -4.63 13.20 3.74
CA ASP A 273 -3.43 13.87 4.28
C ASP A 273 -2.87 13.13 5.50
N PHE A 274 -3.34 11.89 5.73
CA PHE A 274 -2.95 11.04 6.85
C PHE A 274 -2.82 9.58 6.40
N TYR A 275 -1.75 8.90 6.83
CA TYR A 275 -1.52 7.48 6.58
C TYR A 275 -0.57 6.85 7.60
N ILE A 276 -0.83 5.60 8.00
CA ILE A 276 0.07 4.81 8.84
C ILE A 276 0.83 3.83 7.95
N CYS A 277 2.12 4.06 7.74
CA CYS A 277 2.99 3.22 6.90
C CYS A 277 3.18 1.84 7.51
N SER A 278 3.59 1.81 8.78
CA SER A 278 3.75 0.61 9.58
C SER A 278 3.39 0.91 11.04
N LEU A 279 2.93 -0.11 11.76
CA LEU A 279 2.82 -0.11 13.22
C LEU A 279 3.08 -1.53 13.67
N SER A 280 4.26 -1.78 14.23
CA SER A 280 4.75 -3.14 14.50
C SER A 280 5.84 -3.11 15.57
N SER A 281 5.98 -4.23 16.28
CA SER A 281 7.08 -4.51 17.20
C SER A 281 8.23 -5.27 16.54
N ARG A 282 8.18 -5.46 15.23
CA ARG A 282 9.14 -6.27 14.47
C ARG A 282 9.70 -5.57 13.26
N THR A 283 8.90 -4.77 12.57
CA THR A 283 9.32 -4.12 11.31
C THR A 283 8.93 -2.64 11.25
N VAL A 284 9.66 -1.90 10.43
CA VAL A 284 9.36 -0.49 10.12
C VAL A 284 9.56 -0.25 8.63
N VAL A 285 8.74 0.63 8.06
CA VAL A 285 8.76 0.97 6.62
C VAL A 285 9.17 2.42 6.44
N TYR A 286 10.28 2.64 5.72
CA TYR A 286 10.72 3.95 5.23
C TYR A 286 10.41 4.01 3.74
N LYS A 287 9.50 4.88 3.33
CA LYS A 287 9.07 5.00 1.94
C LYS A 287 8.65 6.41 1.61
N GLY A 288 8.46 6.72 0.33
CA GLY A 288 7.93 8.00 -0.09
C GLY A 288 7.83 8.13 -1.58
N GLN A 289 7.39 9.29 -2.04
CA GLN A 289 7.35 9.67 -3.46
C GLN A 289 8.77 10.04 -3.94
N LEU A 290 9.64 9.03 -3.98
CA LEU A 290 11.07 9.16 -4.15
C LEU A 290 11.54 8.33 -5.34
N LYS A 291 12.59 8.79 -6.03
CA LYS A 291 13.39 7.91 -6.89
C LYS A 291 14.17 6.92 -6.01
N PRO A 292 14.51 5.73 -6.52
CA PRO A 292 15.30 4.75 -5.77
C PRO A 292 16.60 5.31 -5.19
N VAL A 293 17.29 6.17 -5.95
CA VAL A 293 18.53 6.84 -5.51
C VAL A 293 18.34 7.85 -4.38
N GLN A 294 17.14 8.42 -4.25
CA GLN A 294 16.86 9.48 -3.27
C GLN A 294 16.53 8.93 -1.88
N LEU A 295 16.17 7.63 -1.75
CA LEU A 295 15.64 7.09 -0.50
C LEU A 295 16.62 7.25 0.69
N LYS A 296 17.89 6.93 0.46
CA LYS A 296 18.93 7.01 1.50
C LYS A 296 19.17 8.46 1.92
N ASP A 297 19.28 9.37 0.96
CA ASP A 297 19.61 10.77 1.23
C ASP A 297 18.42 11.51 1.85
N TYR A 298 17.20 11.19 1.40
CA TYR A 298 15.98 11.74 2.00
C TYR A 298 15.83 11.34 3.48
N TYR A 299 16.15 10.10 3.84
CA TYR A 299 16.14 9.62 5.23
C TYR A 299 17.56 9.50 5.83
N TYR A 300 18.48 10.40 5.47
CA TYR A 300 19.93 10.25 5.75
C TYR A 300 20.25 10.02 7.24
N ALA A 301 19.52 10.68 8.15
CA ALA A 301 19.78 10.59 9.58
C ALA A 301 19.55 9.18 10.13
N ASP A 302 18.61 8.44 9.55
CA ASP A 302 18.26 7.09 9.97
C ASP A 302 18.97 6.07 9.08
N LEU A 303 18.69 6.08 7.77
CA LEU A 303 19.22 5.09 6.83
C LEU A 303 20.72 5.24 6.58
N GLY A 304 21.30 6.41 6.85
CA GLY A 304 22.74 6.66 6.81
C GLY A 304 23.49 6.27 8.08
N ASN A 305 22.81 6.06 9.21
CA ASN A 305 23.46 5.76 10.48
C ASN A 305 24.00 4.31 10.53
N GLU A 306 25.23 4.12 11.01
CA GLU A 306 25.90 2.82 11.12
C GLU A 306 25.22 1.86 12.12
N ARG A 307 24.56 2.40 13.14
CA ARG A 307 23.76 1.63 14.12
C ARG A 307 22.42 1.19 13.55
N PHE A 308 22.01 1.72 12.40
CA PHE A 308 20.80 1.27 11.70
C PHE A 308 21.07 -0.07 11.03
N ARG A 309 20.90 -1.14 11.82
CA ARG A 309 21.20 -2.54 11.48
C ARG A 309 19.92 -3.36 11.42
N SER A 310 19.87 -4.32 10.51
CA SER A 310 18.73 -5.23 10.37
C SER A 310 19.19 -6.61 9.90
N TYR A 311 18.48 -7.67 10.26
CA TYR A 311 18.72 -9.01 9.71
C TYR A 311 17.95 -9.24 8.42
N MET A 312 17.02 -8.35 8.05
CA MET A 312 16.28 -8.44 6.80
C MET A 312 15.94 -7.07 6.23
N ALA A 313 15.85 -6.98 4.91
CA ALA A 313 15.45 -5.77 4.22
C ALA A 313 14.68 -6.13 2.95
N LEU A 314 13.49 -5.55 2.79
CA LEU A 314 12.66 -5.67 1.61
C LEU A 314 12.57 -4.30 0.96
N ILE A 315 13.00 -4.19 -0.30
CA ILE A 315 12.97 -2.93 -1.05
C ILE A 315 11.98 -2.99 -2.18
N HIS A 316 11.48 -1.82 -2.57
CA HIS A 316 10.60 -1.69 -3.71
C HIS A 316 10.83 -0.36 -4.41
N SER A 317 10.80 -0.41 -5.74
CA SER A 317 10.81 0.72 -6.66
C SER A 317 9.55 0.66 -7.51
N ARG A 318 8.69 1.65 -7.39
CA ARG A 318 7.42 1.75 -8.10
C ARG A 318 7.61 2.37 -9.48
N PHE A 319 6.93 1.82 -10.48
CA PHE A 319 6.65 2.48 -11.75
C PHE A 319 5.13 2.47 -11.92
N SER A 320 4.54 3.63 -12.12
CA SER A 320 3.11 3.83 -12.28
C SER A 320 2.78 4.31 -13.67
N THR A 321 1.62 3.90 -14.19
CA THR A 321 1.08 4.47 -15.42
C THR A 321 0.40 5.83 -15.20
N ASN A 322 0.36 6.33 -13.96
CA ASN A 322 -0.17 7.65 -13.64
C ASN A 322 0.89 8.75 -13.66
N THR A 323 0.47 9.97 -13.96
CA THR A 323 1.32 11.17 -13.90
C THR A 323 1.24 11.89 -12.56
N PHE A 324 0.56 11.30 -11.57
CA PHE A 324 0.26 11.92 -10.27
C PHE A 324 0.74 10.99 -9.16
N PRO A 325 2.05 11.00 -8.85
CA PRO A 325 2.57 10.08 -7.87
C PRO A 325 2.17 10.52 -6.45
N THR A 326 2.20 9.56 -5.52
CA THR A 326 1.57 9.72 -4.20
C THR A 326 2.40 9.03 -3.12
N TRP A 327 2.57 9.69 -1.98
CA TRP A 327 3.41 9.18 -0.89
C TRP A 327 2.88 7.87 -0.29
N ASP A 328 1.57 7.74 -0.09
CA ASP A 328 0.96 6.59 0.59
C ASP A 328 0.93 5.31 -0.26
N ARG A 329 0.93 5.45 -1.60
CA ARG A 329 0.98 4.31 -2.54
C ARG A 329 2.38 3.77 -2.81
N ALA A 330 3.43 4.49 -2.39
CA ALA A 330 4.77 3.93 -2.40
C ALA A 330 4.79 2.60 -1.62
N GLN A 331 5.69 1.71 -2.00
CA GLN A 331 5.87 0.42 -1.38
C GLN A 331 7.28 0.34 -0.77
N PRO A 332 7.56 -0.57 0.18
CA PRO A 332 6.71 -1.68 0.64
C PRO A 332 5.41 -1.31 1.35
N MET A 333 4.48 -2.26 1.39
CA MET A 333 3.31 -2.23 2.26
C MET A 333 3.68 -2.76 3.66
N ARG A 334 2.73 -3.29 4.44
CA ARG A 334 2.99 -3.69 5.83
C ARG A 334 3.61 -5.08 5.91
N VAL A 335 3.19 -5.95 5.00
CA VAL A 335 3.62 -7.36 4.93
C VAL A 335 4.42 -7.63 3.66
N LEU A 336 4.14 -6.91 2.57
CA LEU A 336 4.66 -7.27 1.25
C LEU A 336 5.22 -6.11 0.42
N GLY A 337 6.05 -6.46 -0.55
CA GLY A 337 6.26 -5.71 -1.78
C GLY A 337 5.72 -6.51 -2.97
N HIS A 338 4.95 -5.85 -3.83
CA HIS A 338 4.32 -6.44 -5.00
C HIS A 338 4.88 -5.80 -6.26
N ASN A 339 5.46 -6.62 -7.12
CA ASN A 339 5.70 -6.27 -8.52
C ASN A 339 4.70 -7.01 -9.40
N GLY A 340 3.78 -6.27 -9.99
CA GLY A 340 2.76 -6.87 -10.84
C GLY A 340 1.46 -6.09 -10.81
N GLU A 341 0.41 -6.70 -11.36
CA GLU A 341 -0.92 -6.14 -11.43
C GLU A 341 -1.94 -7.23 -11.06
N ILE A 342 -2.87 -6.94 -10.14
CA ILE A 342 -3.99 -7.84 -9.84
C ILE A 342 -5.18 -7.52 -10.75
N ASN A 343 -5.32 -8.29 -11.83
CA ASN A 343 -6.37 -8.09 -12.85
C ASN A 343 -7.79 -8.37 -12.33
N THR A 344 -7.91 -9.18 -11.28
CA THR A 344 -9.19 -9.62 -10.70
C THR A 344 -9.67 -8.72 -9.55
N LEU A 345 -8.97 -7.61 -9.27
CA LEU A 345 -9.15 -6.77 -8.09
C LEU A 345 -10.61 -6.44 -7.77
N GLN A 346 -11.38 -5.96 -8.75
CA GLN A 346 -12.75 -5.52 -8.51
C GLN A 346 -13.64 -6.66 -8.00
N GLY A 347 -13.45 -7.88 -8.50
CA GLY A 347 -14.15 -9.07 -8.03
C GLY A 347 -13.74 -9.40 -6.59
N ASN A 348 -12.44 -9.42 -6.34
CA ASN A 348 -11.88 -9.76 -5.03
C ASN A 348 -12.31 -8.79 -3.93
N VAL A 349 -12.29 -7.48 -4.22
CA VAL A 349 -12.78 -6.44 -3.30
C VAL A 349 -14.25 -6.66 -2.96
N ASN A 350 -15.08 -6.97 -3.95
CA ASN A 350 -16.51 -7.19 -3.74
C ASN A 350 -16.77 -8.46 -2.91
N TRP A 351 -16.05 -9.54 -3.18
CA TRP A 351 -16.14 -10.78 -2.40
C TRP A 351 -15.67 -10.58 -0.96
N MET A 352 -14.57 -9.86 -0.74
CA MET A 352 -14.13 -9.51 0.60
C MET A 352 -15.18 -8.69 1.35
N LYS A 353 -15.76 -7.67 0.70
CA LYS A 353 -16.85 -6.88 1.28
C LYS A 353 -18.08 -7.72 1.66
N ALA A 354 -18.44 -8.71 0.84
CA ALA A 354 -19.51 -9.65 1.19
C ALA A 354 -19.18 -10.51 2.41
N ARG A 355 -17.90 -10.86 2.62
CA ARG A 355 -17.41 -11.67 3.74
C ARG A 355 -17.28 -10.86 5.04
N GLU A 356 -17.10 -9.54 4.98
CA GLU A 356 -16.92 -8.68 6.17
C GLU A 356 -18.05 -8.83 7.20
N GLY A 357 -19.30 -8.96 6.74
CA GLY A 357 -20.46 -9.15 7.64
C GLY A 357 -20.49 -10.49 8.36
N LEU A 358 -19.75 -11.48 7.86
CA LEU A 358 -19.67 -12.84 8.39
C LEU A 358 -18.38 -13.08 9.18
N LEU A 359 -17.49 -12.08 9.27
CA LEU A 359 -16.17 -12.21 9.88
C LEU A 359 -16.30 -12.65 11.35
N LYS A 360 -15.61 -13.75 11.67
CA LYS A 360 -15.42 -14.28 13.02
C LYS A 360 -13.95 -14.66 13.14
N CYS A 361 -13.30 -14.20 14.20
CA CYS A 361 -11.89 -14.52 14.43
C CYS A 361 -11.62 -14.57 15.94
N GLN A 362 -11.35 -15.76 16.47
CA GLN A 362 -10.98 -15.94 17.87
C GLN A 362 -9.54 -15.51 18.15
N GLU A 363 -8.64 -15.69 17.17
CA GLU A 363 -7.21 -15.36 17.27
C GLU A 363 -6.93 -13.87 17.50
N LEU A 364 -7.84 -12.98 17.10
CA LEU A 364 -7.72 -11.55 17.39
C LEU A 364 -8.19 -11.18 18.80
N GLY A 365 -8.81 -12.11 19.54
CA GLY A 365 -9.30 -11.87 20.90
C GLY A 365 -10.41 -10.82 21.02
N LEU A 366 -11.08 -10.49 19.90
CA LEU A 366 -12.10 -9.45 19.83
C LEU A 366 -13.51 -10.04 19.82
N SER A 367 -14.45 -9.35 20.47
CA SER A 367 -15.88 -9.65 20.33
C SER A 367 -16.38 -9.36 18.91
N LYS A 368 -17.54 -9.91 18.54
CA LYS A 368 -18.18 -9.64 17.23
C LYS A 368 -18.41 -8.14 17.00
N ASN A 369 -18.68 -7.36 18.05
CA ASN A 369 -18.91 -5.92 17.93
C ASN A 369 -17.59 -5.14 17.78
N GLU A 370 -16.50 -5.62 18.38
CA GLU A 370 -15.18 -5.01 18.20
C GLU A 370 -14.57 -5.33 16.85
N LEU A 371 -14.77 -6.55 16.32
CA LEU A 371 -14.35 -6.91 14.96
C LEU A 371 -14.94 -5.97 13.89
N LYS A 372 -16.19 -5.51 14.08
CA LYS A 372 -16.80 -4.52 13.17
C LYS A 372 -16.04 -3.21 13.10
N LYS A 373 -15.31 -2.83 14.17
CA LYS A 373 -14.49 -1.60 14.19
C LYS A 373 -13.25 -1.71 13.30
N LEU A 374 -12.87 -2.92 12.89
CA LEU A 374 -11.75 -3.13 11.97
C LEU A 374 -12.12 -2.86 10.51
N LEU A 375 -13.42 -2.78 10.19
CA LEU A 375 -13.92 -2.63 8.83
C LEU A 375 -13.78 -1.19 8.31
N PRO A 376 -13.64 -1.00 6.98
CA PRO A 376 -13.55 -2.04 5.94
C PRO A 376 -12.14 -2.66 5.84
N ILE A 377 -12.04 -3.97 5.59
CA ILE A 377 -10.77 -4.72 5.42
C ILE A 377 -9.95 -4.16 4.27
N VAL A 378 -10.60 -3.99 3.13
CA VAL A 378 -10.06 -3.36 1.93
C VAL A 378 -10.69 -1.99 1.76
N ASP A 379 -9.84 -0.98 1.61
CA ASP A 379 -10.27 0.39 1.46
C ASP A 379 -10.64 0.68 -0.01
N ALA A 380 -11.74 1.39 -0.26
CA ALA A 380 -12.21 1.63 -1.63
C ALA A 380 -11.20 2.39 -2.52
N SER A 381 -10.26 3.13 -1.93
CA SER A 381 -9.23 3.87 -2.68
C SER A 381 -7.82 3.29 -2.52
N SER A 382 -7.67 2.06 -2.02
CA SER A 382 -6.36 1.39 -2.02
C SER A 382 -5.97 0.99 -3.45
N SER A 383 -4.66 1.02 -3.74
CA SER A 383 -4.13 0.32 -4.92
C SER A 383 -4.38 -1.19 -4.81
N ASP A 384 -4.23 -1.89 -5.92
CA ASP A 384 -4.33 -3.36 -5.98
C ASP A 384 -3.43 -4.05 -4.95
N SER A 385 -2.21 -3.56 -4.81
CA SER A 385 -1.16 -4.03 -3.91
C SER A 385 -1.53 -3.75 -2.45
N GLY A 386 -2.15 -2.58 -2.18
CA GLY A 386 -2.61 -2.22 -0.85
C GLY A 386 -3.86 -3.02 -0.43
N ALA A 387 -4.73 -3.34 -1.38
CA ALA A 387 -5.87 -4.22 -1.17
C ALA A 387 -5.40 -5.65 -0.84
N PHE A 388 -4.45 -6.17 -1.62
CA PHE A 388 -3.85 -7.48 -1.40
C PHE A 388 -3.18 -7.54 -0.01
N ASP A 389 -2.34 -6.56 0.34
CA ASP A 389 -1.67 -6.47 1.65
C ASP A 389 -2.67 -6.47 2.81
N GLY A 390 -3.77 -5.72 2.68
CA GLY A 390 -4.81 -5.66 3.71
C GLY A 390 -5.50 -7.00 3.98
N VAL A 391 -5.75 -7.80 2.94
CA VAL A 391 -6.34 -9.14 3.07
C VAL A 391 -5.30 -10.14 3.58
N LEU A 392 -4.08 -10.09 3.05
CA LEU A 392 -2.99 -10.96 3.48
C LEU A 392 -2.69 -10.77 4.97
N GLU A 393 -2.58 -9.52 5.41
CA GLU A 393 -2.35 -9.18 6.81
C GLU A 393 -3.49 -9.69 7.69
N LEU A 394 -4.76 -9.55 7.27
CA LEU A 394 -5.88 -10.12 8.01
C LEU A 394 -5.73 -11.64 8.17
N LEU A 395 -5.43 -12.37 7.09
CA LEU A 395 -5.29 -13.84 7.14
C LEU A 395 -4.18 -14.27 8.10
N VAL A 396 -3.04 -13.59 8.05
CA VAL A 396 -1.89 -13.87 8.93
C VAL A 396 -2.22 -13.55 10.38
N ARG A 397 -2.79 -12.37 10.66
CA ARG A 397 -3.17 -12.00 12.04
C ARG A 397 -4.31 -12.85 12.58
N ALA A 398 -5.17 -13.36 11.70
CA ALA A 398 -6.21 -14.33 12.04
C ALA A 398 -5.71 -15.77 12.26
N GLY A 399 -4.39 -16.01 12.18
CA GLY A 399 -3.75 -17.25 12.61
C GLY A 399 -3.19 -18.15 11.50
N ARG A 400 -3.39 -17.80 10.21
CA ARG A 400 -2.75 -18.57 9.13
C ARG A 400 -1.26 -18.26 9.05
N SER A 401 -0.48 -19.26 8.62
CA SER A 401 0.91 -18.99 8.27
C SER A 401 0.98 -18.13 7.00
N LEU A 402 2.06 -17.36 6.83
CA LEU A 402 2.22 -16.55 5.64
C LEU A 402 2.28 -17.38 4.34
N PRO A 403 3.01 -18.52 4.27
CA PRO A 403 2.97 -19.38 3.08
C PRO A 403 1.57 -19.89 2.76
N GLU A 404 0.83 -20.30 3.79
CA GLU A 404 -0.56 -20.76 3.64
C GLU A 404 -1.48 -19.65 3.13
N ALA A 405 -1.36 -18.43 3.66
CA ALA A 405 -2.14 -17.28 3.22
C ALA A 405 -1.82 -16.90 1.77
N ILE A 406 -0.54 -16.94 1.37
CA ILE A 406 -0.12 -16.71 -0.02
C ILE A 406 -0.65 -17.81 -0.94
N MET A 407 -0.55 -19.09 -0.57
CA MET A 407 -1.11 -20.19 -1.34
C MET A 407 -2.64 -20.11 -1.49
N MET A 408 -3.33 -19.55 -0.49
CA MET A 408 -4.77 -19.26 -0.58
C MET A 408 -5.08 -18.12 -1.56
N MET A 409 -4.30 -17.04 -1.54
CA MET A 409 -4.56 -15.84 -2.36
C MET A 409 -4.07 -16.00 -3.80
N ILE A 410 -2.90 -16.58 -4.02
CA ILE A 410 -2.28 -16.81 -5.34
C ILE A 410 -1.93 -18.31 -5.46
N PRO A 411 -2.94 -19.18 -5.66
CA PRO A 411 -2.70 -20.61 -5.81
C PRO A 411 -1.98 -20.93 -7.13
N GLU A 412 -1.15 -21.98 -7.14
CA GLU A 412 -0.61 -22.56 -8.36
C GLU A 412 -1.73 -23.04 -9.30
N ALA A 413 -1.47 -23.16 -10.61
CA ALA A 413 -2.42 -23.71 -11.57
C ALA A 413 -2.61 -25.24 -11.39
N TRP A 414 -3.45 -25.63 -10.42
CA TRP A 414 -3.49 -27.00 -9.88
C TRP A 414 -4.50 -27.96 -10.54
N GLN A 415 -5.56 -27.46 -11.18
CA GLN A 415 -6.71 -28.29 -11.59
C GLN A 415 -6.33 -29.40 -12.58
N ASN A 416 -5.58 -29.03 -13.62
CA ASN A 416 -5.20 -29.92 -14.72
C ASN A 416 -3.76 -30.41 -14.64
N ASP A 417 -3.05 -30.10 -13.55
CA ASP A 417 -1.72 -30.62 -13.32
C ASP A 417 -1.80 -32.11 -12.97
N LYS A 418 -1.13 -32.93 -13.79
CA LYS A 418 -1.02 -34.39 -13.63
C LYS A 418 0.18 -34.80 -12.77
N ASN A 419 1.15 -33.90 -12.60
CA ASN A 419 2.39 -34.13 -11.88
C ASN A 419 2.35 -33.60 -10.44
N MET A 420 1.34 -32.79 -10.11
CA MET A 420 1.15 -32.26 -8.76
C MET A 420 0.81 -33.37 -7.75
N ASP A 421 1.47 -33.33 -6.60
CA ASP A 421 1.17 -34.20 -5.47
C ASP A 421 -0.34 -34.15 -5.09
N PRO A 422 -1.00 -35.31 -4.89
CA PRO A 422 -2.43 -35.35 -4.59
C PRO A 422 -2.84 -34.54 -3.35
N LYS A 423 -2.01 -34.52 -2.27
CA LYS A 423 -2.35 -33.76 -1.06
C LYS A 423 -2.27 -32.26 -1.32
N ARG A 424 -1.28 -31.81 -2.10
CA ARG A 424 -1.22 -30.40 -2.55
C ARG A 424 -2.43 -30.03 -3.41
N LYS A 425 -2.84 -30.93 -4.30
CA LYS A 425 -4.03 -30.72 -5.15
C LYS A 425 -5.32 -30.62 -4.32
N ASP A 426 -5.47 -31.46 -3.31
CA ASP A 426 -6.60 -31.43 -2.38
C ASP A 426 -6.59 -30.17 -1.51
N LEU A 427 -5.42 -29.71 -1.07
CA LEU A 427 -5.26 -28.44 -0.36
C LEU A 427 -5.73 -27.25 -1.22
N TYR A 428 -5.29 -27.16 -2.47
CA TYR A 428 -5.74 -26.09 -3.37
C TYR A 428 -7.23 -26.20 -3.70
N ARG A 429 -7.77 -27.42 -3.84
CA ARG A 429 -9.22 -27.63 -3.98
C ARG A 429 -9.98 -27.08 -2.76
N TYR A 430 -9.49 -27.34 -1.56
CA TYR A 430 -10.06 -26.78 -0.33
C TYR A 430 -9.99 -25.25 -0.31
N PHE A 431 -8.84 -24.66 -0.62
CA PHE A 431 -8.69 -23.19 -0.68
C PHE A 431 -9.61 -22.55 -1.71
N SER A 432 -9.82 -23.18 -2.87
CA SER A 432 -10.70 -22.65 -3.92
C SER A 432 -12.17 -22.52 -3.49
N ALA A 433 -12.60 -23.28 -2.46
CA ALA A 433 -13.94 -23.14 -1.87
C ALA A 433 -14.02 -21.99 -0.84
N LEU A 434 -12.89 -21.52 -0.34
CA LEU A 434 -12.81 -20.50 0.70
C LEU A 434 -12.55 -19.10 0.15
N LEU A 435 -11.63 -18.97 -0.80
CA LEU A 435 -11.17 -17.69 -1.34
C LEU A 435 -10.94 -17.80 -2.84
N GLU A 436 -11.46 -16.82 -3.57
CA GLU A 436 -11.19 -16.64 -4.99
C GLU A 436 -9.74 -16.17 -5.22
N PRO A 437 -9.06 -16.64 -6.28
CA PRO A 437 -7.68 -16.22 -6.57
C PRO A 437 -7.57 -14.72 -6.85
N TRP A 438 -6.55 -14.10 -6.27
CA TRP A 438 -6.10 -12.75 -6.60
C TRP A 438 -5.14 -12.82 -7.78
N ASP A 439 -5.73 -13.05 -8.95
CA ASP A 439 -5.02 -13.37 -10.19
C ASP A 439 -4.54 -12.12 -10.94
N GLY A 440 -3.44 -12.31 -11.69
CA GLY A 440 -2.68 -11.32 -12.44
C GLY A 440 -1.17 -11.57 -12.35
N PRO A 441 -0.33 -10.95 -13.20
CA PRO A 441 1.11 -11.07 -13.08
C PRO A 441 1.54 -10.58 -11.70
N ALA A 442 2.21 -11.40 -10.90
CA ALA A 442 2.61 -11.03 -9.56
C ALA A 442 3.92 -11.69 -9.15
N LEU A 443 4.89 -10.87 -8.74
CA LEU A 443 6.00 -11.27 -7.90
C LEU A 443 5.80 -10.63 -6.53
N ILE A 444 5.54 -11.48 -5.53
CA ILE A 444 5.26 -11.08 -4.16
C ILE A 444 6.49 -11.43 -3.31
N SER A 445 7.09 -10.40 -2.72
CA SER A 445 8.07 -10.55 -1.65
C SER A 445 7.37 -10.21 -0.35
N CYS A 446 7.52 -11.04 0.69
CA CYS A 446 6.94 -10.76 2.00
C CYS A 446 7.97 -10.80 3.11
N ASN A 447 7.68 -10.06 4.18
CA ASN A 447 8.47 -10.11 5.41
C ASN A 447 8.15 -11.37 6.24
N TYR A 448 8.55 -12.54 5.73
CA TYR A 448 8.43 -13.77 6.52
C TYR A 448 9.47 -13.78 7.63
N LEU A 449 9.03 -13.42 8.82
CA LEU A 449 9.83 -13.55 10.02
C LEU A 449 9.68 -14.98 10.53
N PHE A 450 10.74 -15.77 10.40
CA PHE A 450 10.82 -17.07 11.07
C PHE A 450 10.53 -16.83 12.55
N ARG A 451 9.51 -17.55 13.07
CA ARG A 451 9.33 -17.68 14.50
C ARG A 451 10.57 -18.38 15.03
N TYR A 452 11.38 -17.66 15.79
CA TYR A 452 12.14 -18.28 16.87
C TYR A 452 11.39 -17.99 18.16
#